data_AF-A0A956EFZ1-F1
#
_entry.id   AF-A0A956EFZ1-F1
#
_cell.length_a   1.000
_cell.length_b   1.000
_cell.length_c   1.000
_cell.angle_alpha   90.00
_cell.angle_beta   90.00
_cell.angle_gamma   90.00
#
_symmetry.space_group_name_H-M   'P 1'
#
loop_
_entity.id
_entity.type
_entity.pdbx_description
1 polymer ?
#
loop_
_entity_poly.entity_id
_entity_poly.type
_entity_poly.pdbx_seq_one_letter_code
_entity_poly.pdbx_strand_id
1 'polypeptide(L)'
;MKVSRPLDRGARRSANYAHPRALQRPPRASSTASARAYSPGLTHFTPIESTLGGLLIGSAAALLLLTNGRICGVSGICGGLLEGDVGWRWRAAFIAGLLLPGLIGSRLRPELFAWEIDRSFVTLAIAGLLVGYGTRLGSGCTSGHGICGLSRVSPRSLVAACTFFTAAITTHLLTTYVLFPGGGL
;
A
#
# COMPACT_ATOMS: atom_id res chain seq x y z
N MET A 1 -97.38 23.20 11.77
CA MET A 1 -97.04 22.47 10.53
C MET A 1 -95.55 22.11 10.58
N LYS A 2 -95.21 20.84 10.34
CA LYS A 2 -93.90 20.14 10.49
C LYS A 2 -92.72 20.90 9.87
N VAL A 3 -91.62 21.14 10.59
CA VAL A 3 -90.36 20.36 10.64
C VAL A 3 -89.77 20.03 9.26
N SER A 4 -88.61 20.64 8.93
CA SER A 4 -87.37 19.97 8.47
C SER A 4 -86.20 20.96 8.40
N ARG A 5 -85.02 20.47 8.79
CA ARG A 5 -83.77 21.19 9.15
C ARG A 5 -82.94 21.70 7.94
N PRO A 6 -81.95 22.59 8.18
CA PRO A 6 -81.06 23.16 7.17
C PRO A 6 -79.74 22.38 6.99
N LEU A 7 -79.23 22.32 5.76
CA LEU A 7 -77.91 21.84 5.30
C LEU A 7 -77.63 22.62 3.99
N ASP A 8 -76.45 23.16 3.66
CA ASP A 8 -75.11 22.98 4.20
C ASP A 8 -74.25 24.24 3.92
N ARG A 9 -73.17 24.28 4.67
CA ARG A 9 -72.17 25.29 4.99
C ARG A 9 -71.53 26.02 3.82
N GLY A 10 -71.56 27.35 3.90
CA GLY A 10 -70.57 28.22 3.30
C GLY A 10 -69.19 28.06 3.96
N ALA A 11 -68.18 28.12 3.11
CA ALA A 11 -66.89 28.76 3.36
C ALA A 11 -66.20 28.41 4.68
N ARG A 12 -65.55 27.24 4.71
CA ARG A 12 -64.46 26.94 5.65
C ARG A 12 -63.32 27.96 5.48
N ARG A 13 -63.29 28.94 6.37
CA ARG A 13 -62.03 29.49 6.91
C ARG A 13 -61.36 28.39 7.74
N SER A 14 -60.19 27.94 7.30
CA SER A 14 -59.21 27.21 8.13
C SER A 14 -57.87 27.51 7.48
N ALA A 15 -57.26 28.65 7.78
CA ALA A 15 -56.32 28.79 8.90
C ALA A 15 -55.29 27.66 8.83
N ASN A 16 -54.28 27.92 8.00
CA ASN A 16 -53.04 27.17 7.87
C ASN A 16 -52.41 26.95 9.26
N TYR A 17 -52.56 25.74 9.77
CA TYR A 17 -51.68 25.17 10.79
C TYR A 17 -51.30 23.77 10.30
N ALA A 18 -50.15 23.67 9.64
CA ALA A 18 -49.50 22.39 9.35
C ALA A 18 -47.98 22.57 9.37
N HIS A 19 -47.43 22.19 10.52
CA HIS A 19 -46.08 21.70 10.80
C HIS A 19 -44.85 22.63 10.77
N PRO A 20 -44.06 22.63 11.88
CA PRO A 20 -42.80 23.34 11.99
C PRO A 20 -41.72 22.67 11.13
N ARG A 21 -40.79 23.51 10.64
CA ARG A 21 -39.50 23.16 10.02
C ARG A 21 -38.96 21.81 10.49
N ALA A 22 -39.26 20.75 9.73
CA ALA A 22 -38.52 19.52 9.80
C ALA A 22 -37.12 19.83 9.26
N LEU A 23 -36.15 19.77 10.17
CA LEU A 23 -34.72 19.65 9.94
C LEU A 23 -34.43 18.95 8.61
N GLN A 24 -34.11 19.72 7.58
CA GLN A 24 -33.46 19.23 6.37
C GLN A 24 -32.08 18.73 6.79
N ARG A 25 -32.05 17.47 7.20
CA ARG A 25 -30.83 16.67 7.24
C ARG A 25 -30.23 16.70 5.83
N PRO A 26 -28.92 16.96 5.68
CA PRO A 26 -28.29 16.91 4.36
C PRO A 26 -28.56 15.53 3.73
N PRO A 27 -28.66 15.45 2.38
CA PRO A 27 -28.81 14.17 1.71
C PRO A 27 -27.70 13.26 2.21
N ARG A 28 -28.07 12.12 2.81
CA ARG A 28 -27.12 11.04 3.09
C ARG A 28 -26.40 10.81 1.77
N ALA A 29 -25.12 11.20 1.72
CA ALA A 29 -24.19 10.67 0.77
C ALA A 29 -24.45 9.17 0.76
N SER A 30 -24.87 8.66 -0.39
CA SER A 30 -25.07 7.25 -0.62
C SER A 30 -23.70 6.59 -0.45
N SER A 31 -23.36 6.31 0.80
CA SER A 31 -22.30 5.42 1.25
C SER A 31 -22.74 3.99 0.98
N THR A 32 -23.20 3.73 -0.25
CA THR A 32 -23.20 2.40 -0.83
C THR A 32 -21.73 2.04 -1.00
N ALA A 33 -21.16 1.62 0.12
CA ALA A 33 -20.46 0.37 0.17
C ALA A 33 -19.46 0.17 -0.99
N SER A 34 -18.45 1.03 -1.02
CA SER A 34 -17.10 0.55 -1.35
C SER A 34 -16.46 -0.16 -0.14
N ALA A 35 -17.29 -0.71 0.76
CA ALA A 35 -17.02 -2.01 1.34
C ALA A 35 -17.00 -3.02 0.18
N ARG A 36 -15.97 -2.93 -0.66
CA ARG A 36 -15.46 -4.10 -1.37
C ARG A 36 -15.08 -5.02 -0.23
N ALA A 37 -16.04 -5.88 0.14
CA ALA A 37 -15.79 -7.04 0.95
C ALA A 37 -14.46 -7.59 0.44
N TYR A 38 -13.49 -7.69 1.34
CA TYR A 38 -12.37 -8.59 1.14
C TYR A 38 -13.03 -9.97 1.06
N SER A 39 -13.52 -10.31 -0.14
CA SER A 39 -13.81 -11.66 -0.51
C SER A 39 -12.41 -12.27 -0.61
N PRO A 40 -12.03 -13.23 0.25
CA PRO A 40 -10.89 -14.08 -0.05
C PRO A 40 -11.29 -14.97 -1.23
N GLY A 41 -11.62 -14.35 -2.37
CA GLY A 41 -11.57 -15.01 -3.65
C GLY A 41 -10.13 -15.40 -3.81
N LEU A 42 -9.88 -16.69 -4.03
CA LEU A 42 -8.59 -17.21 -4.41
C LEU A 42 -8.04 -16.28 -5.51
N THR A 43 -7.08 -15.42 -5.15
CA THR A 43 -6.38 -14.59 -6.13
C THR A 43 -5.86 -15.56 -7.18
N HIS A 44 -6.17 -15.32 -8.45
CA HIS A 44 -5.81 -16.19 -9.56
C HIS A 44 -4.37 -16.69 -9.37
N PHE A 45 -4.21 -17.99 -9.13
CA PHE A 45 -2.89 -18.57 -8.94
C PHE A 45 -2.19 -18.54 -10.31
N THR A 46 -1.20 -17.66 -10.47
CA THR A 46 -0.40 -17.51 -11.70
C THR A 46 0.99 -18.14 -11.49
N PRO A 47 1.10 -19.48 -11.49
CA PRO A 47 2.34 -20.17 -11.13
C PRO A 47 3.48 -19.85 -12.11
N ILE A 48 3.15 -19.72 -13.39
CA ILE A 48 4.13 -19.45 -14.45
C ILE A 48 4.74 -18.06 -14.25
N GLU A 49 3.91 -17.04 -14.06
CA GLU A 49 4.37 -15.65 -13.86
C GLU A 49 5.23 -15.51 -12.60
N SER A 50 4.79 -16.13 -11.50
CA SER A 50 5.54 -16.12 -10.24
C SER A 50 6.90 -16.81 -10.36
N THR A 51 6.95 -17.94 -11.07
CA THR A 51 8.19 -18.69 -11.30
C THR A 51 9.14 -17.91 -12.22
N LEU A 52 8.61 -17.30 -13.28
CA LEU A 52 9.40 -16.46 -14.19
C LEU A 52 9.99 -15.25 -13.46
N GLY A 53 9.20 -14.55 -12.65
CA GLY A 53 9.67 -13.44 -11.82
C GLY A 53 10.76 -13.88 -10.84
N GLY A 54 10.57 -15.01 -10.16
CA GLY A 54 11.57 -15.59 -9.25
C GLY A 54 12.88 -15.95 -9.96
N LEU A 55 12.80 -16.58 -11.13
CA LEU A 55 13.97 -16.96 -11.94
C LEU A 55 14.71 -15.72 -12.46
N LEU A 56 14.00 -14.67 -12.86
CA LEU A 56 14.58 -13.39 -13.25
C LEU A 56 15.33 -12.70 -12.10
N ILE A 57 14.71 -12.61 -10.92
CA ILE A 57 15.35 -11.99 -9.75
C ILE A 57 16.56 -12.82 -9.28
N GLY A 58 16.42 -14.15 -9.25
CA GLY A 58 17.48 -15.08 -8.87
C GLY A 58 18.67 -15.04 -9.83
N SER A 59 18.41 -15.04 -11.14
CA SER A 59 19.48 -14.91 -12.16
C SER A 59 20.16 -13.55 -12.10
N ALA A 60 19.42 -12.46 -11.87
CA ALA A 60 20.01 -11.13 -11.67
C ALA A 60 20.94 -11.09 -10.43
N ALA A 61 20.52 -11.69 -9.30
CA ALA A 61 21.35 -11.79 -8.11
C ALA A 61 22.59 -12.68 -8.32
N ALA A 62 22.46 -13.78 -9.06
CA ALA A 62 23.57 -14.66 -9.43
C ALA A 62 24.56 -13.96 -10.36
N LEU A 63 24.08 -13.23 -11.37
CA LEU A 63 24.93 -12.44 -12.28
C LEU A 63 25.70 -11.37 -11.52
N LEU A 64 25.07 -10.68 -10.56
CA LEU A 64 25.77 -9.69 -9.74
C LEU A 64 26.88 -10.34 -8.90
N LEU A 65 26.62 -11.53 -8.35
CA LEU A 65 27.60 -12.29 -7.59
C LEU A 65 28.76 -12.77 -8.48
N LEU A 66 28.47 -13.27 -9.68
CA LEU A 66 29.48 -13.81 -10.60
C LEU A 66 30.33 -12.71 -11.25
N THR A 67 29.74 -11.57 -11.60
CA THR A 67 30.45 -10.48 -12.30
C THR A 67 31.23 -9.57 -11.35
N ASN A 68 30.65 -9.24 -10.19
CA ASN A 68 31.25 -8.28 -9.26
C ASN A 68 31.77 -8.94 -7.97
N GLY A 69 31.50 -10.22 -7.74
CA GLY A 69 31.87 -10.89 -6.48
C GLY A 69 31.07 -10.40 -5.26
N ARG A 70 29.97 -9.67 -5.47
CA ARG A 70 29.21 -9.01 -4.41
C ARG A 70 27.83 -9.65 -4.21
N ILE A 71 27.37 -9.66 -2.96
CA ILE A 71 26.04 -10.13 -2.59
C ILE A 71 25.01 -9.03 -2.89
N CYS A 72 23.86 -9.39 -3.46
CA CYS A 72 22.79 -8.45 -3.76
C CYS A 72 22.18 -7.89 -2.46
N GLY A 73 22.36 -6.61 -2.20
CA GLY A 73 21.78 -5.92 -1.04
C GLY A 73 21.53 -4.45 -1.36
N VAL A 74 20.28 -4.08 -1.63
CA VAL A 74 19.93 -2.75 -2.15
C VAL A 74 20.38 -1.64 -1.21
N SER A 75 20.11 -1.73 0.10
CA SER A 75 20.55 -0.71 1.06
C SER A 75 22.08 -0.52 1.11
N GLY A 76 22.85 -1.60 0.95
CA GLY A 76 24.32 -1.52 0.92
C GLY A 76 24.86 -0.95 -0.40
N ILE A 77 24.19 -1.25 -1.51
CA ILE A 77 24.51 -0.69 -2.83
C ILE A 77 24.18 0.80 -2.85
N CYS A 78 23.02 1.22 -2.33
CA CYS A 78 22.66 2.63 -2.19
C CYS A 78 23.61 3.35 -1.23
N GLY A 79 23.91 2.78 -0.07
CA GLY A 79 24.83 3.36 0.91
C GLY A 79 26.23 3.57 0.34
N GLY A 80 26.79 2.56 -0.34
CA GLY A 80 28.10 2.69 -0.98
C GLY A 80 28.14 3.67 -2.16
N LEU A 81 27.00 3.93 -2.80
CA LEU A 81 26.88 4.98 -3.82
C LEU A 81 26.88 6.38 -3.18
N LEU A 82 26.20 6.55 -2.05
CA LEU A 82 26.16 7.80 -1.29
C LEU A 82 27.51 8.13 -0.62
N GLU A 83 28.22 7.11 -0.14
CA GLU A 83 29.55 7.25 0.47
C GLU A 83 30.66 7.49 -0.57
N GLY A 84 30.36 7.45 -1.89
CA GLY A 84 31.30 7.77 -2.96
C GLY A 84 32.39 6.72 -3.18
N ASP A 85 32.11 5.45 -2.87
CA ASP A 85 33.07 4.35 -2.94
C ASP A 85 33.59 4.11 -4.39
N VAL A 86 34.80 3.58 -4.54
CA VAL A 86 35.50 3.32 -5.82
C VAL A 86 34.68 2.49 -6.82
N GLY A 87 33.70 1.73 -6.33
CA GLY A 87 32.74 0.97 -7.13
C GLY A 87 31.45 1.70 -7.55
N TRP A 88 31.38 3.04 -7.50
CA TRP A 88 30.13 3.76 -7.77
C TRP A 88 29.49 3.45 -9.13
N ARG A 89 30.29 3.17 -10.17
CA ARG A 89 29.80 2.90 -11.55
C ARG A 89 28.89 1.67 -11.63
N TRP A 90 29.31 0.54 -11.05
CA TRP A 90 28.50 -0.69 -11.07
C TRP A 90 27.29 -0.56 -10.15
N ARG A 91 27.42 0.16 -9.02
CA ARG A 91 26.32 0.44 -8.09
C ARG A 91 25.26 1.32 -8.77
N ALA A 92 25.67 2.38 -9.45
CA ALA A 92 24.80 3.24 -10.22
C ALA A 92 24.11 2.47 -11.36
N ALA A 93 24.84 1.61 -12.09
CA ALA A 93 24.27 0.77 -13.12
C ALA A 93 23.21 -0.21 -12.55
N PHE A 94 23.46 -0.79 -11.38
CA PHE A 94 22.48 -1.65 -10.70
C PHE A 94 21.21 -0.88 -10.29
N ILE A 95 21.35 0.29 -9.68
CA ILE A 95 20.22 1.13 -9.28
C ILE A 95 19.45 1.63 -10.50
N ALA A 96 20.14 2.04 -11.56
CA ALA A 96 19.50 2.39 -12.83
C ALA A 96 18.72 1.19 -13.40
N GLY A 97 19.31 -0.01 -13.40
CA GLY A 97 18.64 -1.24 -13.82
C GLY A 97 17.40 -1.59 -12.99
N LEU A 98 17.36 -1.21 -11.71
CA LEU A 98 16.19 -1.38 -10.85
C LEU A 98 15.09 -0.35 -11.13
N LEU A 99 15.45 0.91 -11.43
CA LEU A 99 14.51 2.01 -11.66
C LEU A 99 13.96 2.04 -13.09
N LEU A 100 14.76 1.68 -14.08
CA LEU A 100 14.41 1.75 -15.51
C LEU A 100 13.14 0.96 -15.86
N PRO A 101 12.93 -0.29 -15.40
CA PRO A 101 11.71 -1.04 -15.71
C PRO A 101 10.44 -0.35 -15.20
N GLY A 102 10.49 0.25 -14.00
CA GLY A 102 9.37 1.02 -13.44
C GLY A 102 9.09 2.29 -14.25
N LEU A 103 10.16 3.02 -14.62
CA LEU A 103 10.03 4.24 -15.43
C LEU A 103 9.48 3.94 -16.84
N ILE A 104 10.04 2.94 -17.52
CA ILE A 104 9.60 2.51 -18.86
C ILE A 104 8.17 1.95 -18.78
N GLY A 105 7.89 1.12 -17.78
CA GLY A 105 6.57 0.54 -17.53
C GLY A 105 5.49 1.61 -17.32
N SER A 106 5.80 2.65 -16.55
CA SER A 106 4.87 3.76 -16.31
C SER A 106 4.48 4.53 -17.57
N ARG A 107 5.34 4.54 -18.61
CA ARG A 107 5.07 5.20 -19.89
C ARG A 107 4.34 4.29 -20.88
N LEU A 108 4.68 3.00 -20.89
CA LEU A 108 4.09 2.03 -21.82
C LEU A 108 2.71 1.54 -21.37
N ARG A 109 2.51 1.39 -20.06
CA ARG A 109 1.31 0.81 -19.44
C ARG A 109 0.89 1.63 -18.23
N PRO A 110 0.50 2.91 -18.40
CA PRO A 110 0.20 3.83 -17.30
C PRO A 110 -0.90 3.32 -16.36
N GLU A 111 -1.83 2.50 -16.85
CA GLU A 111 -2.91 1.90 -16.07
C GLU A 111 -2.42 0.92 -14.99
N LEU A 112 -1.23 0.34 -15.14
CA LEU A 112 -0.61 -0.53 -14.13
C LEU A 112 0.11 0.26 -13.04
N PHE A 113 0.32 1.57 -13.24
CA PHE A 113 1.12 2.44 -12.37
C PHE A 113 0.33 3.63 -11.80
N ALA A 114 -0.97 3.73 -12.09
CA ALA A 114 -1.86 4.78 -11.60
C ALA A 114 -2.30 4.56 -10.12
N TRP A 115 -1.32 4.34 -9.23
CA TRP A 115 -1.56 4.19 -7.80
C TRP A 115 -1.59 5.56 -7.14
N GLU A 116 -2.73 5.91 -6.53
CA GLU A 116 -2.86 7.15 -5.76
C GLU A 116 -2.35 6.91 -4.34
N ILE A 117 -1.28 7.61 -3.94
CA ILE A 117 -0.71 7.49 -2.60
C ILE A 117 -1.45 8.45 -1.69
N ASP A 118 -2.48 7.95 -0.99
CA ASP A 118 -3.25 8.73 -0.01
C ASP A 118 -2.51 8.85 1.34
N ARG A 119 -1.24 9.27 1.31
CA ARG A 119 -0.40 9.45 2.50
C ARG A 119 0.39 10.74 2.42
N SER A 120 0.48 11.44 3.54
CA SER A 120 1.26 12.68 3.61
C SER A 120 2.74 12.42 3.31
N PHE A 121 3.37 13.37 2.63
CA PHE A 121 4.81 13.30 2.35
C PHE A 121 5.65 13.15 3.63
N VAL A 122 5.22 13.78 4.72
CA VAL A 122 5.87 13.68 6.04
C VAL A 122 5.84 12.23 6.55
N THR A 123 4.71 11.54 6.42
CA THR A 123 4.59 10.12 6.81
C THR A 123 5.54 9.25 6.00
N LEU A 124 5.62 9.47 4.68
CA LEU A 124 6.52 8.71 3.81
C LEU A 124 7.99 8.96 4.15
N ALA A 125 8.37 10.21 4.42
CA ALA A 125 9.72 10.57 4.81
C ALA A 125 10.13 9.92 6.14
N ILE A 126 9.27 9.98 7.16
CA ILE A 126 9.52 9.35 8.47
C ILE A 126 9.61 7.82 8.32
N ALA A 127 8.69 7.22 7.56
CA ALA A 127 8.72 5.77 7.31
C ALA A 127 10.02 5.34 6.60
N GLY A 128 10.44 6.08 5.56
CA GLY A 128 11.69 5.83 4.85
C GLY A 128 12.92 5.95 5.75
N LEU A 129 12.98 6.96 6.62
CA LEU A 129 14.07 7.13 7.60
C LEU A 129 14.11 5.99 8.62
N LEU A 130 12.96 5.58 9.17
CA LEU A 130 12.87 4.45 10.09
C LEU A 130 13.35 3.15 9.44
N VAL A 131 12.91 2.88 8.21
CA VAL A 131 13.34 1.69 7.45
C VAL A 131 14.84 1.76 7.17
N GLY A 132 15.34 2.92 6.72
CA GLY A 132 16.76 3.13 6.46
C GLY A 132 17.61 2.85 7.71
N TYR A 133 17.25 3.45 8.84
CA TYR A 133 17.90 3.21 10.13
C TYR A 133 17.84 1.73 10.55
N GLY A 134 16.66 1.10 10.43
CA GLY A 134 16.48 -0.32 10.73
C GLY A 134 17.35 -1.24 9.87
N THR A 135 17.50 -0.97 8.57
CA THR A 135 18.39 -1.75 7.71
C THR A 135 19.87 -1.57 8.07
N ARG A 136 20.27 -0.40 8.57
CA ARG A 136 21.65 -0.19 9.06
C ARG A 136 21.90 -0.94 10.36
N LEU A 137 20.96 -0.91 11.31
CA LEU A 137 21.03 -1.70 12.54
C LEU A 137 21.08 -3.21 12.25
N GLY A 138 20.28 -3.67 11.30
CA GLY A 138 20.25 -5.07 10.85
C GLY A 138 21.45 -5.49 10.02
N SER A 139 22.45 -4.62 9.77
CA SER A 139 23.60 -4.85 8.89
C SER A 139 23.22 -5.28 7.46
N GLY A 140 22.01 -4.95 7.01
CA GLY A 140 21.47 -5.46 5.77
C GLY A 140 20.00 -5.12 5.58
N CYS A 141 19.50 -5.42 4.38
CA CYS A 141 18.10 -5.25 4.01
C CYS A 141 17.44 -6.60 3.74
N THR A 142 16.12 -6.58 3.58
CA THR A 142 15.32 -7.77 3.23
C THR A 142 15.75 -8.40 1.92
N SER A 143 16.21 -7.63 0.93
CA SER A 143 16.70 -8.21 -0.33
C SER A 143 17.99 -9.02 -0.12
N GLY A 144 18.91 -8.56 0.73
CA GLY A 144 20.17 -9.25 1.01
C GLY A 144 19.99 -10.45 1.94
N HIS A 145 19.27 -10.26 3.04
CA HIS A 145 18.99 -11.35 3.98
C HIS A 145 17.99 -12.36 3.45
N GLY A 146 17.00 -11.91 2.67
CA GLY A 146 16.01 -12.75 2.03
C GLY A 146 16.59 -13.48 0.83
N ILE A 147 16.81 -12.78 -0.28
CA ILE A 147 17.16 -13.41 -1.57
C ILE A 147 18.50 -14.17 -1.45
N CYS A 148 19.58 -13.48 -1.11
CA CYS A 148 20.90 -14.12 -1.09
C CYS A 148 21.19 -14.89 0.20
N GLY A 149 20.69 -14.42 1.34
CA GLY A 149 21.00 -14.99 2.65
C GLY A 149 20.24 -16.27 2.98
N LEU A 150 18.95 -16.36 2.61
CA LEU A 150 18.18 -17.61 2.75
C LEU A 150 18.65 -18.68 1.76
N SER A 151 19.00 -18.30 0.53
CA SER A 151 19.55 -19.26 -0.46
C SER A 151 20.88 -19.88 -0.02
N ARG A 152 21.63 -19.23 0.88
CA ARG A 152 22.86 -19.77 1.47
C ARG A 152 22.62 -20.55 2.77
N VAL A 153 21.35 -20.72 3.18
CA VAL A 153 20.95 -21.43 4.40
C VAL A 153 21.63 -20.86 5.66
N SER A 154 21.79 -19.53 5.71
CA SER A 154 22.42 -18.88 6.86
C SER A 154 21.41 -18.68 8.01
N PRO A 155 21.67 -19.21 9.22
CA PRO A 155 20.76 -19.07 10.36
C PRO A 155 20.62 -17.62 10.80
N ARG A 156 21.72 -16.83 10.76
CA ARG A 156 21.69 -15.39 11.03
C ARG A 156 20.71 -14.67 10.08
N SER A 157 20.70 -15.07 8.82
CA SER A 157 19.85 -14.45 7.80
C SER A 157 18.38 -14.81 7.96
N LEU A 158 18.10 -16.04 8.39
CA LEU A 158 16.75 -16.47 8.72
C LEU A 158 16.18 -15.65 9.88
N VAL A 159 16.95 -15.49 10.96
CA VAL A 159 16.53 -14.66 12.10
C VAL A 159 16.29 -13.22 11.65
N ALA A 160 17.20 -12.62 10.89
CA ALA A 160 17.04 -11.27 10.37
C ALA A 160 15.77 -11.13 9.51
N ALA A 161 15.52 -12.05 8.58
CA ALA A 161 14.32 -12.05 7.76
C ALA A 161 13.04 -12.15 8.61
N CYS A 162 12.99 -13.09 9.57
CA CYS A 162 11.87 -13.23 10.49
C CYS A 162 11.61 -11.94 11.31
N THR A 163 12.67 -11.27 11.79
CA THR A 163 12.51 -10.00 12.51
C THR A 163 11.96 -8.87 11.63
N PHE A 164 12.41 -8.76 10.37
CA PHE A 164 11.86 -7.75 9.45
C PHE A 164 10.40 -8.03 9.10
N PHE A 165 10.04 -9.27 8.82
CA PHE A 165 8.66 -9.64 8.51
C PHE A 165 7.73 -9.46 9.70
N THR A 166 8.14 -9.86 10.91
CA THR A 166 7.34 -9.64 12.12
C THR A 166 7.13 -8.14 12.37
N ALA A 167 8.19 -7.33 12.30
CA ALA A 167 8.06 -5.87 12.43
C ALA A 167 7.14 -5.26 11.36
N ALA A 168 7.24 -5.70 10.10
CA ALA A 168 6.38 -5.23 9.01
C ALA A 168 4.90 -5.58 9.26
N ILE A 169 4.61 -6.82 9.64
CA ILE A 169 3.27 -7.28 9.98
C ILE A 169 2.73 -6.47 11.17
N THR A 170 3.50 -6.38 12.27
CA THR A 170 3.10 -5.61 13.45
C THR A 170 2.85 -4.14 13.12
N THR A 171 3.70 -3.51 12.31
CA THR A 171 3.52 -2.11 11.87
C THR A 171 2.27 -1.95 11.03
N HIS A 172 2.00 -2.88 10.10
CA HIS A 172 0.78 -2.88 9.31
C HIS A 172 -0.46 -3.02 10.20
N LEU A 173 -0.48 -3.98 11.13
CA LEU A 173 -1.59 -4.17 12.06
C LEU A 173 -1.80 -2.94 12.95
N LEU A 174 -0.74 -2.37 13.52
CA LEU A 174 -0.82 -1.14 14.31
C LEU A 174 -1.40 0.02 13.49
N THR A 175 -0.94 0.20 12.26
CA THR A 175 -1.42 1.27 11.40
C THR A 175 -2.90 1.06 11.07
N THR A 176 -3.29 -0.14 10.66
CA THR A 176 -4.66 -0.47 10.26
C THR A 176 -5.65 -0.45 11.43
N TYR A 177 -5.26 -0.93 12.62
CA TYR A 177 -6.19 -1.05 13.76
C TYR A 177 -6.14 0.13 14.74
N VAL A 178 -4.98 0.77 14.92
CA VAL A 178 -4.80 1.83 15.93
C VAL A 178 -4.83 3.22 15.31
N LEU A 179 -4.11 3.44 14.20
CA LEU A 179 -4.08 4.76 13.55
C LEU A 179 -5.29 5.00 12.65
N PHE A 180 -5.84 3.96 12.00
CA PHE A 180 -6.99 4.08 11.09
C PHE A 180 -8.13 3.09 11.45
N PRO A 181 -8.68 3.15 12.67
CA PRO A 181 -9.76 2.26 13.11
C PRO A 181 -10.99 2.47 12.22
N GLY A 182 -11.23 1.56 11.29
CA GLY A 182 -12.34 1.63 10.33
C GLY A 182 -12.02 1.23 8.89
N GLY A 183 -10.77 0.86 8.56
CA GLY A 183 -10.44 0.34 7.24
C GLY A 183 -10.22 1.41 6.17
N GLY A 184 -9.68 2.57 6.56
CA GLY A 184 -9.17 3.57 5.62
C GLY A 184 -7.83 3.11 5.02
N LEU A 185 -7.93 2.26 4.00
CA LEU A 185 -6.88 1.95 3.02
C LEU A 185 -7.43 2.18 1.62
#